data_AF-A0A968IAX0-F1
#
_entry.id   AF-A0A968IAX0-F1
#
_cell.length_a   1.000
_cell.length_b   1.000
_cell.length_c   1.000
_cell.angle_alpha   90.00
_cell.angle_beta   90.00
_cell.angle_gamma   90.00
#
_symmetry.space_group_name_H-M   'P 1'
#
loop_
_entity.id
_entity.type
_entity.pdbx_description
1 polymer ?
#
loop_
_entity_poly.entity_id
_entity_poly.type
_entity_poly.pdbx_seq_one_letter_code
_entity_poly.pdbx_strand_id
1 'polypeptide(L)'
;MLESWARSQDESYLAFLGLLTFRSGLRAGQLPMLVLGGLDDGIFTPQEVRDTATTYGATLKLYAGAGHNLMLEPNRAEIANDILEWLGSLA
;
A
#
# COMPACT_ATOMS: atom_id res chain seq x y z
N MET A 1 8.43 -5.33 -25.72
CA MET A 1 9.04 -5.16 -24.39
C MET A 1 9.86 -3.88 -24.28
N LEU A 2 10.63 -3.43 -25.30
CA LEU A 2 11.50 -2.24 -25.19
C LEU A 2 10.77 -0.88 -25.31
N GLU A 3 9.67 -0.78 -26.04
CA GLU A 3 8.96 0.51 -26.26
C GLU A 3 8.22 1.06 -25.04
N SER A 4 7.85 0.20 -24.08
CA SER A 4 7.17 0.63 -22.86
C SER A 4 8.11 1.33 -21.87
N TRP A 5 9.38 0.90 -21.78
CA TRP A 5 10.36 1.46 -20.85
C TRP A 5 10.81 2.87 -21.27
N ALA A 6 10.88 3.15 -22.57
CA ALA A 6 11.26 4.47 -23.08
C ALA A 6 10.25 5.58 -22.70
N ARG A 7 9.05 5.21 -22.24
CA ARG A 7 8.01 6.15 -21.78
C ARG A 7 7.94 6.29 -20.26
N SER A 8 8.56 5.37 -19.50
CA SER A 8 8.73 5.55 -18.06
C SER A 8 9.81 6.62 -17.86
N GLN A 9 9.41 7.79 -17.39
CA GLN A 9 10.36 8.83 -16.98
C GLN A 9 11.21 8.31 -15.81
N ASP A 10 12.42 8.84 -15.61
CA ASP A 10 13.19 8.69 -14.36
C ASP A 10 12.37 9.32 -13.23
N GLU A 11 11.43 8.55 -12.67
CA GLU A 11 10.73 8.91 -11.44
C GLU A 11 11.80 9.12 -10.38
N SER A 12 11.83 10.35 -9.85
CA SER A 12 13.01 10.98 -9.27
C SER A 12 13.69 10.05 -8.26
N TYR A 13 14.80 9.44 -8.65
CA TYR A 13 15.55 8.48 -7.83
C TYR A 13 15.90 9.05 -6.44
N LEU A 14 16.17 10.36 -6.38
CA LEU A 14 16.39 11.08 -5.12
C LEU A 14 15.15 11.16 -4.23
N ALA A 15 13.94 11.26 -4.80
CA ALA A 15 12.70 11.18 -4.04
C ALA A 15 12.50 9.78 -3.46
N PHE A 16 12.80 8.73 -4.23
CA PHE A 16 12.81 7.35 -3.74
C PHE A 16 13.80 7.16 -2.58
N LEU A 17 15.04 7.66 -2.72
CA LEU A 17 16.02 7.65 -1.63
C LEU A 17 15.57 8.45 -0.41
N GLY A 18 14.85 9.56 -0.63
CA GLY A 18 14.21 10.34 0.43
C GLY A 18 13.21 9.53 1.26
N LEU A 19 12.44 8.65 0.63
CA LEU A 19 11.47 7.76 1.32
C LEU A 19 12.16 6.77 2.27
N LEU A 20 13.40 6.34 1.99
CA LEU A 20 14.16 5.44 2.87
C LEU A 20 14.59 6.11 4.18
N THR A 21 14.68 7.44 4.21
CA THR A 21 15.17 8.20 5.37
C THR A 21 14.06 8.96 6.10
N PHE A 22 12.86 9.05 5.51
CA PHE A 22 11.73 9.76 6.08
C PHE A 22 10.85 8.82 6.92
N ARG A 23 11.03 8.85 8.25
CA ARG A 23 10.07 8.23 9.18
C ARG A 23 9.03 9.27 9.57
N SER A 24 7.88 9.27 8.91
CA SER A 24 6.75 10.10 9.35
C SER A 24 6.11 9.49 10.60
N GLY A 25 6.47 10.03 11.77
CA GLY A 25 5.62 10.01 12.97
C GLY A 25 4.50 11.04 12.88
N LEU A 26 3.97 11.28 11.67
CA LEU A 26 2.85 12.18 11.49
C LEU A 26 1.64 11.46 12.05
N ARG A 27 1.09 11.96 13.16
CA ARG A 27 -0.25 11.58 13.56
C ARG A 27 -1.15 11.99 12.40
N ALA A 28 -1.57 11.03 11.55
CA ALA A 28 -2.71 11.31 10.69
C ALA A 28 -3.79 11.82 11.64
N GLY A 29 -4.42 12.93 11.29
CA GLY A 29 -5.59 13.39 12.04
C GLY A 29 -6.64 12.28 12.10
N GLN A 30 -7.78 12.54 12.74
CA GLN A 30 -8.88 11.58 12.89
C GLN A 30 -9.59 11.17 11.57
N LEU A 31 -8.89 11.22 10.43
CA LEU A 31 -9.38 10.80 9.14
C LEU A 31 -9.49 9.26 9.12
N PRO A 32 -10.59 8.72 8.58
CA PRO A 32 -10.68 7.29 8.33
C PRO A 32 -9.55 6.81 7.44
N MET A 33 -8.91 5.70 7.81
CA MET A 33 -7.81 5.11 7.05
C MET A 33 -7.98 3.60 6.93
N LEU A 34 -7.69 3.08 5.73
CA LEU A 34 -7.56 1.67 5.41
C LEU A 34 -6.13 1.39 5.00
N VAL A 35 -5.51 0.41 5.65
CA VAL A 35 -4.20 -0.14 5.32
C VAL A 35 -4.39 -1.53 4.73
N LEU A 36 -3.79 -1.76 3.57
CA LEU A 36 -3.84 -3.03 2.84
C LEU A 36 -2.41 -3.56 2.66
N GLY A 37 -2.23 -4.88 2.73
CA GLY A 37 -0.93 -5.51 2.49
C GLY A 37 -1.04 -6.94 1.97
N GLY A 38 -0.02 -7.37 1.24
CA GLY A 38 0.15 -8.76 0.82
C GLY A 38 0.90 -9.56 1.88
N LEU A 39 0.51 -10.81 2.12
CA LEU A 39 1.24 -11.71 3.03
C LEU A 39 2.57 -12.20 2.43
N ASP A 40 2.67 -12.20 1.10
CA ASP A 40 3.85 -12.66 0.36
C ASP A 40 4.66 -11.46 -0.19
N ASP A 41 4.45 -10.27 0.36
CA ASP A 41 5.21 -9.06 0.01
C ASP A 41 6.69 -9.20 0.43
N GLY A 42 7.58 -9.14 -0.56
CA GLY A 42 9.03 -9.22 -0.38
C GLY A 42 9.74 -7.88 -0.15
N ILE A 43 9.00 -6.77 -0.17
CA ILE A 43 9.49 -5.39 0.03
C ILE A 43 9.10 -4.89 1.42
N PHE A 44 7.84 -5.04 1.81
CA PHE A 44 7.36 -4.72 3.15
C PHE A 44 6.79 -5.94 3.84
N THR A 45 7.31 -6.26 5.01
CA THR A 45 6.84 -7.42 5.77
C THR A 45 5.40 -7.21 6.26
N PRO A 46 4.63 -8.29 6.45
CA PRO A 46 3.29 -8.19 7.04
C PRO A 46 3.29 -7.53 8.43
N GLN A 47 4.42 -7.59 9.15
CA GLN A 47 4.56 -6.93 10.45
C GLN A 47 4.69 -5.40 10.31
N GLU A 48 5.47 -4.90 9.35
CA GLU A 48 5.57 -3.46 9.08
C GLU A 48 4.23 -2.85 8.66
N VAL A 49 3.43 -3.60 7.90
CA VAL A 49 2.07 -3.19 7.54
C VAL A 49 1.16 -3.14 8.77
N ARG A 50 1.24 -4.13 9.68
CA ARG A 50 0.52 -4.12 10.97
C ARG A 50 0.92 -2.95 11.86
N ASP A 51 2.22 -2.68 11.95
CA ASP A 51 2.75 -1.58 12.76
C ASP A 51 2.30 -0.23 12.20
N THR A 52 2.22 -0.11 10.88
CA THR A 52 1.64 1.06 10.20
C THR A 52 0.16 1.24 10.57
N ALA A 53 -0.67 0.20 10.42
CA ALA A 53 -2.08 0.28 10.79
C ALA A 53 -2.27 0.67 12.27
N THR A 54 -1.45 0.11 13.16
CA THR A 54 -1.46 0.45 14.59
C THR A 54 -1.06 1.90 14.84
N THR A 55 0.01 2.37 14.19
CA THR A 55 0.52 3.75 14.32
C THR A 55 -0.53 4.78 13.93
N TYR A 56 -1.35 4.46 12.93
CA TYR A 56 -2.39 5.35 12.41
C TYR A 56 -3.79 5.05 12.95
N GLY A 57 -3.98 4.03 13.79
CA GLY A 57 -5.31 3.60 14.25
C GLY A 57 -6.23 3.18 13.09
N ALA A 58 -5.65 2.67 12.01
CA ALA A 58 -6.34 2.36 10.76
C ALA A 58 -6.97 0.96 10.76
N THR A 59 -7.98 0.77 9.92
CA THR A 59 -8.47 -0.57 9.58
C THR A 59 -7.41 -1.30 8.76
N LEU A 60 -7.17 -2.59 9.04
CA LEU A 60 -6.17 -3.41 8.35
C LEU A 60 -6.84 -4.59 7.63
N LYS A 61 -6.45 -4.83 6.37
CA LYS A 61 -6.69 -6.09 5.67
C LYS A 61 -5.39 -6.62 5.06
N LEU A 62 -5.16 -7.93 5.20
CA LEU A 62 -4.02 -8.63 4.64
C LEU A 62 -4.50 -9.76 3.72
N TYR A 63 -3.87 -9.91 2.56
CA TYR A 63 -4.28 -10.88 1.54
C TYR A 63 -3.24 -11.99 1.37
N ALA A 64 -3.66 -13.24 1.47
CA ALA A 64 -2.83 -14.41 1.18
C ALA A 64 -2.62 -14.57 -0.33
N GLY A 65 -1.43 -15.01 -0.75
CA GLY A 65 -1.12 -15.18 -2.17
C GLY A 65 -0.85 -13.88 -2.92
N ALA A 66 -0.73 -12.75 -2.21
CA ALA A 66 -0.53 -11.42 -2.77
C ALA A 66 0.83 -10.86 -2.38
N GLY A 67 1.56 -10.30 -3.36
CA GLY A 67 2.83 -9.62 -3.18
C GLY A 67 2.67 -8.12 -2.95
N HIS A 68 3.69 -7.36 -3.34
CA HIS A 68 3.78 -5.93 -3.07
C HIS A 68 2.74 -5.10 -3.82
N ASN A 69 2.60 -5.35 -5.12
CA ASN A 69 1.77 -4.54 -6.01
C ASN A 69 0.36 -5.12 -6.07
N LEU A 70 -0.41 -4.96 -4.98
CA LEU A 70 -1.78 -5.49 -4.83
C LEU A 70 -2.70 -5.25 -6.05
N MET A 71 -2.54 -4.12 -6.72
CA MET A 71 -3.33 -3.76 -7.91
C MET A 71 -3.06 -4.64 -9.14
N LEU A 72 -1.94 -5.37 -9.14
CA LEU A 72 -1.48 -6.24 -10.23
C LEU A 72 -1.67 -7.73 -9.91
N GLU A 73 -2.14 -8.05 -8.71
CA GLU A 73 -2.30 -9.44 -8.26
C GLU A 73 -3.47 -10.16 -8.96
N PRO A 74 -3.47 -11.50 -8.98
CA PRO A 74 -4.60 -12.28 -9.52
C PRO A 74 -5.93 -11.95 -8.83
N ASN A 75 -5.90 -11.70 -7.52
CA ASN A 75 -7.06 -11.35 -6.69
C ASN A 75 -7.33 -9.84 -6.64
N ARG A 76 -6.72 -9.00 -7.50
CA ARG A 76 -6.93 -7.54 -7.51
C ARG A 76 -8.39 -7.09 -7.53
N ALA A 77 -9.29 -7.88 -8.10
CA ALA A 77 -10.73 -7.57 -8.14
C ALA A 77 -11.38 -7.65 -6.76
N GLU A 78 -11.00 -8.65 -5.95
CA GLU A 78 -11.41 -8.77 -4.55
C GLU A 78 -10.88 -7.59 -3.73
N ILE A 79 -9.59 -7.28 -3.90
CA ILE A 79 -8.95 -6.15 -3.22
C ILE A 79 -9.64 -4.82 -3.56
N ALA A 80 -10.00 -4.62 -4.83
CA ALA A 80 -10.73 -3.42 -5.27
C ALA A 80 -12.14 -3.35 -4.67
N ASN A 81 -12.87 -4.47 -4.60
CA ASN A 81 -14.18 -4.53 -3.97
C ASN A 81 -14.09 -4.18 -2.48
N ASP A 82 -13.07 -4.68 -1.78
CA ASP A 82 -12.83 -4.38 -0.37
C ASP A 82 -12.59 -2.89 -0.13
N ILE A 83 -11.91 -2.20 -1.05
CA ILE A 83 -11.75 -0.73 -1.00
C ILE A 83 -13.09 -0.04 -1.20
N LEU A 84 -13.91 -0.48 -2.16
CA LEU A 84 -15.24 0.10 -2.42
C LEU A 84 -16.19 -0.10 -1.24
N GLU A 85 -16.20 -1.27 -0.63
CA GLU A 85 -16.99 -1.56 0.57
C GLU A 85 -16.55 -0.68 1.74
N TRP A 86 -15.23 -0.54 1.95
CA TRP A 86 -14.71 0.35 2.98
C TRP A 86 -15.12 1.80 2.72
N LEU A 87 -14.97 2.31 1.49
CA LEU A 87 -15.42 3.66 1.14
C LEU A 87 -16.92 3.84 1.35
N GLY A 88 -17.74 2.84 1.00
CA GLY A 88 -19.18 2.85 1.23
C GLY A 88 -19.55 2.87 2.72
N SER A 89 -18.70 2.32 3.60
CA SER A 89 -18.91 2.38 5.05
C SER A 89 -18.60 3.73 5.70
N LEU A 90 -17.94 4.64 4.96
CA LEU A 90 -17.61 5.99 5.43
C LEU A 90 -18.67 7.05 5.08
N ALA A 91 -19.65 6.70 4.24
CA ALA A 91 -20.75 7.57 3.82
C ALA A 91 -21.90 7.53 4.86
#